data_AF-A0A6G7VKF1-F1
#
_entry.id   AF-A0A6G7VKF1-F1
#
_cell.length_a   1.000
_cell.length_b   1.000
_cell.length_c   1.000
_cell.angle_alpha   90.00
_cell.angle_beta   90.00
_cell.angle_gamma   90.00
#
_symmetry.space_group_name_H-M   'P 1'
#
loop_
_entity.id
_entity.type
_entity.pdbx_description
1 polymer ?
#
loop_
_entity_poly.entity_id
_entity_poly.type
_entity_poly.pdbx_seq_one_letter_code
_entity_poly.pdbx_strand_id
1 'polypeptide(L)' 'MSKIVTFSKVRKAKSRAEKRAQADANSVRFGRTKSQRKLESSLAEKAERALDRHERE' A
#
# COMPACT_ATOMS: atom_id res chain seq x y z
N MET A 1 34.54 -13.69 6.31
CA MET A 1 34.74 -13.14 4.94
C MET A 1 33.84 -11.91 4.79
N SER A 2 34.40 -10.70 4.85
CA SER A 2 33.60 -9.47 4.72
C SER A 2 33.26 -9.22 3.25
N LYS A 3 31.97 -9.05 2.92
CA LYS A 3 31.55 -8.72 1.55
C LYS A 3 31.88 -7.25 1.28
N ILE A 4 32.96 -7.02 0.53
CA ILE A 4 33.29 -5.69 0.01
C ILE A 4 32.25 -5.35 -1.06
N VAL A 5 31.26 -4.56 -0.69
CA VAL A 5 30.23 -4.05 -1.60
C VAL A 5 30.61 -2.66 -2.10
N THR A 6 30.54 -2.46 -3.42
CA THR A 6 30.83 -1.16 -4.02
C THR A 6 29.66 -0.20 -3.80
N PHE A 7 29.95 1.09 -3.62
CA PHE A 7 28.93 2.14 -3.46
C PHE A 7 27.89 2.13 -4.60
N SER A 8 28.34 1.86 -5.82
CA SER A 8 27.48 1.74 -6.99
C SER A 8 26.45 0.59 -6.89
N LYS A 9 26.81 -0.54 -6.28
CA LYS A 9 25.89 -1.67 -6.05
C LYS A 9 24.81 -1.30 -5.04
N VAL A 10 25.19 -0.59 -3.97
CA VAL A 10 24.25 -0.10 -2.94
C VAL A 10 23.25 0.89 -3.54
N ARG A 11 23.71 1.88 -4.31
CA ARG A 11 22.81 2.83 -5.00
C ARG A 11 21.82 2.15 -5.93
N LYS A 12 22.28 1.17 -6.72
CA LYS A 12 21.41 0.38 -7.60
C LYS A 12 20.44 -0.51 -6.82
N ALA A 13 20.83 -1.04 -5.67
CA ALA A 13 19.92 -1.78 -4.80
C ALA A 13 18.82 -0.87 -4.24
N LYS A 14 19.18 0.33 -3.74
CA LYS A 14 18.22 1.33 -3.25
C LYS A 14 17.20 1.73 -4.32
N SER A 15 17.67 2.12 -5.51
CA SER A 15 16.79 2.49 -6.62
C SER A 15 15.85 1.35 -7.05
N ARG A 16 16.31 0.09 -7.02
CA ARG A 16 15.45 -1.06 -7.32
C ARG A 16 14.42 -1.33 -6.22
N ALA A 17 14.78 -1.12 -4.95
CA ALA A 17 13.85 -1.23 -3.83
C ALA A 17 12.75 -0.17 -3.90
N GLU A 18 13.10 1.09 -4.19
CA GLU A 18 12.13 2.18 -4.36
C GLU A 18 11.15 1.90 -5.51
N LYS A 19 11.65 1.43 -6.66
CA LYS A 19 10.81 1.04 -7.79
C LYS A 19 9.86 -0.11 -7.46
N ARG A 20 10.30 -1.11 -6.68
CA ARG A 20 9.44 -2.20 -6.21
C ARG A 20 8.34 -1.68 -5.29
N ALA A 21 8.68 -0.86 -4.30
CA ALA A 21 7.69 -0.27 -3.39
C ALA A 21 6.63 0.56 -4.14
N GLN A 22 7.03 1.34 -5.15
CA GLN A 22 6.10 2.05 -6.03
C GLN A 22 5.22 1.10 -6.85
N ALA A 23 5.81 0.03 -7.41
CA ALA A 23 5.07 -0.97 -8.16
C ALA A 23 4.03 -1.69 -7.28
N ASP A 24 4.39 -2.06 -6.05
CA ASP A 24 3.47 -2.70 -5.11
C ASP A 24 2.33 -1.76 -4.72
N ALA A 25 2.65 -0.50 -4.43
CA ALA A 25 1.64 0.52 -4.14
C ALA A 25 0.71 0.78 -5.35
N ASN A 26 1.23 0.71 -6.58
CA ASN A 26 0.44 0.83 -7.79
C ASN A 26 -0.40 -0.44 -8.06
N SER A 27 0.13 -1.64 -7.81
CA SER A 27 -0.62 -2.89 -7.90
C SER A 27 -1.80 -2.90 -6.93
N VAL A 28 -1.64 -2.35 -5.71
CA VAL A 28 -2.75 -2.20 -4.77
C VAL A 28 -3.76 -1.15 -5.25
N ARG A 29 -3.31 -0.01 -5.77
CA ARG A 29 -4.20 1.07 -6.24
C ARG A 29 -4.95 0.72 -7.53
N PHE A 30 -4.27 0.12 -8.49
CA PHE A 30 -4.74 -0.13 -9.85
C PHE A 30 -5.11 -1.59 -10.13
N GLY A 31 -4.64 -2.54 -9.33
CA GLY A 31 -5.00 -3.96 -9.44
C GLY A 31 -6.30 -4.34 -8.74
N ARG A 32 -6.90 -3.43 -7.95
CA ARG A 32 -8.23 -3.63 -7.38
C ARG A 32 -9.29 -3.50 -8.48
N THR A 33 -10.11 -4.53 -8.63
CA THR A 33 -11.25 -4.51 -9.55
C THR A 33 -12.33 -3.55 -9.05
N LYS A 34 -13.19 -3.05 -9.95
CA LYS A 34 -14.30 -2.14 -9.58
C LYS A 34 -15.19 -2.72 -8.48
N SER A 35 -15.40 -4.04 -8.48
CA SER A 35 -16.20 -4.75 -7.47
C SER A 35 -15.53 -4.75 -6.10
N GLN A 36 -14.22 -5.00 -6.02
CA GLN A 36 -13.46 -4.95 -4.77
C GLN A 36 -13.44 -3.55 -4.16
N ARG A 37 -13.25 -2.51 -4.99
CA ARG A 37 -13.29 -1.12 -4.53
C ARG A 37 -14.66 -0.75 -3.96
N LYS A 38 -15.74 -1.17 -4.63
CA LYS A 38 -17.12 -0.92 -4.16
C LYS A 38 -17.43 -1.64 -2.84
N LEU A 39 -16.91 -2.86 -2.67
CA LEU A 39 -17.05 -3.61 -1.42
C LEU A 39 -16.32 -2.91 -0.27
N GLU A 40 -15.05 -2.51 -0.47
CA GLU A 40 -14.29 -1.75 0.54
C GLU A 40 -14.97 -0.43 0.90
N SER A 41 -15.45 0.36 -0.07
CA SER A 41 -16.19 1.60 0.20
C SER A 41 -17.45 1.35 1.03
N SER A 42 -18.24 0.33 0.67
CA SER A 42 -19.45 -0.02 1.44
C SER A 42 -19.13 -0.49 2.86
N LEU A 43 -18.02 -1.19 3.06
CA LEU A 43 -17.55 -1.59 4.38
C LEU A 43 -17.07 -0.38 5.20
N ALA A 44 -16.34 0.54 4.57
CA ALA A 44 -15.90 1.78 5.21
C ALA A 44 -17.10 2.66 5.62
N GLU A 45 -18.08 2.86 4.75
CA GLU A 45 -19.31 3.60 5.06
C GLU A 45 -20.15 2.95 6.18
N LYS A 46 -20.12 1.61 6.28
CA LYS A 46 -20.77 0.91 7.40
C LYS A 46 -20.00 1.11 8.71
N ALA A 47 -18.67 1.08 8.65
CA ALA A 47 -17.82 1.32 9.82
C ALA A 47 -17.96 2.76 10.32
N GLU A 48 -17.92 3.75 9.42
CA GLU A 48 -18.17 5.16 9.75
C GLU A 48 -19.55 5.32 10.40
N ARG A 49 -20.62 4.81 9.77
CA ARG A 49 -21.97 4.89 10.36
C ARG A 49 -22.09 4.18 11.71
N ALA A 50 -21.32 3.13 11.96
CA ALA A 50 -21.31 2.45 13.24
C ALA A 50 -20.63 3.32 14.32
N LEU A 51 -19.48 3.91 14.01
CA LEU A 51 -18.77 4.82 14.91
C LEU A 51 -19.57 6.10 15.17
N ASP A 52 -20.15 6.67 14.13
CA ASP A 52 -20.94 7.90 14.16
C ASP A 52 -22.28 7.72 14.91
N ARG A 53 -22.76 6.47 15.05
CA ARG A 53 -23.85 6.12 15.97
C ARG A 53 -23.38 5.99 17.41
N HIS A 54 -22.16 5.51 17.64
CA HIS A 54 -21.57 5.42 18.97
C HIS A 54 -21.18 6.79 19.55
N GLU A 55 -20.84 7.78 18.73
CA GLU A 55 -20.55 9.15 19.20
C GLU A 55 -21.82 9.99 19.47
N ARG A 56 -22.99 9.53 19.01
CA ARG A 56 -24.27 10.24 19.17
C ARG A 56 -25.10 9.78 20.39
N GLU A 57 -24.59 8.83 21.18
CA GLU A 57 -25.12 8.45 22.51
C GLU A 57 -24.29 9.10 23.62
#